data_AF-A0A9W6YMU8-F1
#
_entry.id   AF-A0A9W6YMU8-F1
#
_cell.length_a   1.000
_cell.length_b   1.000
_cell.length_c   1.000
_cell.angle_alpha   90.00
_cell.angle_beta   90.00
_cell.angle_gamma   90.00
#
_symmetry.space_group_name_H-M   'P 1'
#
loop_
_entity.id
_entity.type
_entity.pdbx_description
1 polymer ?
#
loop_
_entity_poly.entity_id
_entity_poly.type
_entity_poly.pdbx_seq_one_letter_code
_entity_poly.pdbx_strand_id
1 'polypeptide(L)'
;MARGLLLHVASHCTREVLIIFGALFTSDPGNIHKTIQEFVKEKITVRVIGLTARVAICEELCKLTNSGDLKSSYNVILNEGHFKDLFMDAVTPLAFTKDGSEKKNGYTLVKMGFPKRVMEASPTLCSCHSKLVYGGYICPRCEAKVCLLPTLCPCCELMLILSTHLARSYHHLFPLKLFLEVPVSEKYETSECFGCQVKFPPGVSLKDKDLIVNKRKKEFHTSSRYKCTDCNKEFCVDCDIFIHDVLHNCPGCESNVYRS
;
A
#
# COMPACT_ATOMS: atom_id res chain seq x y z
N MET A 1 10.24 12.42 -21.90
CA MET A 1 9.07 11.52 -22.10
C MET A 1 8.15 11.49 -20.89
N ALA A 2 8.60 11.01 -19.72
CA ALA A 2 7.76 10.89 -18.50
C ALA A 2 6.99 12.18 -18.16
N ARG A 3 7.66 13.34 -18.24
CA ARG A 3 7.01 14.65 -18.06
C ARG A 3 5.81 14.87 -18.99
N GLY A 4 5.96 14.57 -20.28
CA GLY A 4 4.89 14.69 -21.28
C GLY A 4 3.67 13.83 -20.96
N LEU A 5 3.89 12.63 -20.41
CA LEU A 5 2.80 11.75 -19.98
C LEU A 5 2.08 12.27 -18.73
N LEU A 6 2.82 12.87 -17.79
CA LEU A 6 2.29 13.32 -16.50
C LEU A 6 1.71 14.75 -16.53
N LEU A 7 1.99 15.55 -17.55
CA LEU A 7 1.51 16.92 -17.67
C LEU A 7 -0.03 17.02 -17.74
N HIS A 8 -0.67 16.08 -18.43
CA HIS A 8 -2.13 16.02 -18.58
C HIS A 8 -2.83 15.45 -17.36
N VAL A 9 -2.08 14.86 -16.42
CA VAL A 9 -2.64 14.32 -15.18
C VAL A 9 -3.10 15.47 -14.30
N ALA A 10 -4.33 15.37 -13.82
CA ALA A 10 -4.94 16.39 -12.98
C ALA A 10 -4.11 16.68 -11.72
N SER A 11 -4.15 17.93 -11.26
CA SER A 11 -3.29 18.43 -10.16
C SER A 11 -3.59 17.85 -8.78
N HIS A 12 -4.69 17.11 -8.63
CA HIS A 12 -5.07 16.41 -7.41
C HIS A 12 -4.50 15.00 -7.33
N CYS A 13 -4.05 14.43 -8.46
CA CYS A 13 -3.37 13.14 -8.48
C CYS A 13 -1.89 13.33 -8.14
N THR A 14 -1.28 12.32 -7.52
CA THR A 14 0.17 12.26 -7.37
C THR A 14 0.81 11.95 -8.72
N ARG A 15 2.00 12.51 -8.95
CA ARG A 15 2.78 12.31 -10.18
C ARG A 15 4.09 11.68 -9.77
N GLU A 16 4.21 10.39 -10.00
CA GLU A 16 5.29 9.58 -9.47
C GLU A 16 6.04 8.89 -10.61
N VAL A 17 7.36 8.82 -10.52
CA VAL A 17 8.21 8.12 -11.48
C VAL A 17 9.14 7.17 -10.72
N LEU A 18 8.98 5.87 -10.96
CA LEU A 18 9.90 4.84 -10.47
C LEU A 18 10.91 4.50 -11.56
N ILE A 19 12.20 4.63 -11.26
CA ILE A 19 13.30 4.32 -12.18
C ILE A 19 14.07 3.11 -11.63
N ILE A 20 14.13 2.03 -12.40
CA ILE A 20 15.04 0.91 -12.13
C ILE A 20 16.33 1.17 -12.93
N PHE A 21 17.40 1.56 -12.22
CA PHE A 21 18.64 2.02 -12.83
C PHE A 21 19.74 0.98 -12.71
N GLY A 22 19.96 0.22 -13.79
CA GLY A 22 20.95 -0.86 -13.84
C GLY A 22 22.38 -0.44 -14.18
N ALA A 23 22.57 0.76 -14.73
CA ALA A 23 23.87 1.26 -15.18
C ALA A 23 24.51 2.19 -14.12
N LEU A 24 25.80 2.49 -14.30
CA LEU A 24 26.51 3.51 -13.50
C LEU A 24 26.66 4.85 -14.24
N PHE A 25 26.33 4.87 -15.53
CA PHE A 25 26.38 6.06 -16.37
C PHE A 25 25.09 6.19 -17.18
N THR A 26 24.76 7.44 -17.53
CA THR A 26 23.67 7.80 -18.43
C THR A 26 24.23 8.67 -19.55
N SER A 27 23.63 8.61 -20.75
CA SER A 27 24.07 9.38 -21.90
C SER A 27 22.96 10.33 -22.31
N ASP A 28 22.91 11.49 -21.66
CA ASP A 28 21.88 12.51 -21.87
C ASP A 28 22.36 13.57 -22.87
N PRO A 29 21.55 13.95 -23.89
CA PRO A 29 21.95 14.93 -24.90
C PRO A 29 22.05 16.37 -24.38
N GLY A 30 21.53 16.67 -23.20
CA GLY A 30 21.48 18.02 -22.62
C GLY A 30 21.71 18.02 -21.12
N ASN A 31 21.68 19.21 -20.51
CA ASN A 31 21.91 19.36 -19.07
C ASN A 31 20.74 18.80 -18.24
N ILE A 32 20.99 17.71 -17.52
CA ILE A 32 20.00 17.04 -16.68
C ILE A 32 19.49 17.90 -15.53
N HIS A 33 20.30 18.81 -14.96
CA HIS A 33 19.87 19.65 -13.83
C HIS A 33 18.72 20.60 -14.22
N LYS A 34 18.64 21.03 -15.49
CA LYS A 34 17.48 21.79 -15.99
C LYS A 34 16.20 20.94 -15.92
N THR A 35 16.31 19.67 -16.33
CA THR A 35 15.19 18.72 -16.27
C THR A 35 14.77 18.46 -14.82
N ILE A 36 15.73 18.33 -13.89
CA ILE A 36 15.45 18.17 -12.46
C ILE A 36 14.66 19.37 -11.92
N GLN A 37 15.07 20.60 -12.26
CA GLN A 37 14.36 21.81 -11.86
C GLN A 37 12.93 21.87 -12.42
N GLU A 38 12.72 21.42 -13.66
CA GLU A 38 11.37 21.30 -14.26
C GLU A 38 10.51 20.27 -13.53
N PHE A 39 11.08 19.13 -13.13
CA PHE A 39 10.38 18.11 -12.33
C PHE A 39 9.94 18.65 -10.97
N VAL A 40 10.82 19.39 -10.28
CA VAL A 40 10.49 20.06 -9.01
C VAL A 40 9.38 21.09 -9.20
N LYS A 41 9.46 21.91 -10.26
CA LYS A 41 8.42 22.90 -10.59
C LYS A 41 7.05 22.25 -10.82
N GLU A 42 7.02 21.10 -11.48
CA GLU A 42 5.80 20.35 -11.80
C GLU A 42 5.34 19.40 -10.69
N LYS A 43 6.06 19.36 -9.55
CA LYS A 43 5.80 18.52 -8.38
C LYS A 43 5.74 17.04 -8.71
N ILE A 44 6.68 16.58 -9.54
CA ILE A 44 6.84 15.17 -9.88
C ILE A 44 7.82 14.56 -8.86
N THR A 45 7.40 13.53 -8.16
CA THR A 45 8.26 12.76 -7.25
C THR A 45 8.96 11.66 -8.01
N VAL A 46 10.25 11.46 -7.73
CA VAL A 46 11.06 10.44 -8.40
C VAL A 46 11.66 9.52 -7.35
N ARG A 47 11.54 8.21 -7.59
CA ARG A 47 12.17 7.16 -6.80
C ARG A 47 13.08 6.37 -7.72
N VAL A 48 14.31 6.14 -7.28
CA VAL A 48 15.30 5.37 -8.03
C VAL A 48 15.66 4.11 -7.25
N ILE A 49 15.65 2.97 -7.93
CA ILE A 49 16.21 1.71 -7.45
C ILE A 49 17.46 1.45 -8.29
N GLY A 50 18.63 1.69 -7.71
CA GLY A 50 19.93 1.54 -8.38
C GLY A 50 20.49 0.13 -8.23
N LEU A 51 21.23 -0.35 -9.23
CA LEU A 51 21.98 -1.60 -9.16
C LEU A 51 23.43 -1.33 -8.73
N THR A 52 23.93 -2.13 -7.77
CA THR A 52 25.32 -2.17 -7.31
C THR A 52 25.85 -0.93 -6.57
N ALA A 53 25.77 0.28 -7.15
CA ALA A 53 26.37 1.48 -6.57
C ALA A 53 25.46 2.70 -6.65
N ARG A 54 25.81 3.73 -5.86
CA ARG A 54 25.14 5.02 -5.86
C ARG A 54 25.71 5.94 -6.94
N VAL A 55 24.82 6.59 -7.70
CA VAL A 55 25.17 7.60 -8.70
C VAL A 55 24.76 8.97 -8.18
N ALA A 56 25.71 9.91 -8.13
CA ALA A 56 25.51 11.24 -7.55
C ALA A 56 24.34 12.02 -8.17
N ILE A 57 24.16 11.90 -9.50
CA ILE A 57 23.05 12.55 -10.21
C ILE A 57 21.69 11.96 -9.81
N CYS A 58 21.59 10.65 -9.59
CA CYS A 58 20.37 10.00 -9.12
C CYS A 58 20.03 10.41 -7.69
N GLU A 59 21.06 10.55 -6.85
CA GLU A 59 20.92 11.05 -5.48
C GLU A 59 20.42 12.51 -5.46
N GLU A 60 21.00 13.39 -6.28
CA GLU A 60 20.55 14.78 -6.40
C GLU A 60 19.11 14.87 -6.93
N LEU A 61 18.78 14.09 -7.96
CA LEU A 61 17.43 14.00 -8.52
C LEU A 61 16.41 13.65 -7.43
N CYS A 62 16.61 12.53 -6.73
CA CYS A 62 15.70 12.06 -5.68
C CYS A 62 15.60 13.06 -4.52
N LYS A 63 16.73 13.65 -4.11
CA LYS A 63 16.77 14.64 -3.03
C LYS A 63 15.96 15.89 -3.37
N LEU A 64 16.08 16.40 -4.59
CA LEU A 64 15.39 17.61 -5.03
C LEU A 64 13.89 17.36 -5.26
N THR A 65 13.50 16.21 -5.80
CA THR A 65 12.09 15.90 -6.09
C THR A 65 11.27 15.53 -4.86
N ASN A 66 11.93 15.08 -3.78
CA ASN A 66 11.26 14.55 -2.58
C ASN A 66 11.50 15.42 -1.34
N SER A 67 11.70 16.74 -1.51
CA SER A 67 11.91 17.70 -0.41
C SER A 67 13.03 17.31 0.56
N GLY A 68 14.09 16.64 0.08
CA GLY A 68 15.26 16.26 0.87
C GLY A 68 15.21 14.86 1.49
N ASP A 69 14.11 14.10 1.36
CA ASP A 69 14.07 12.71 1.83
C ASP A 69 14.79 11.78 0.85
N LEU A 70 16.03 11.41 1.19
CA LEU A 70 16.85 10.49 0.40
C LEU A 70 16.64 9.01 0.80
N LYS A 71 16.25 8.74 2.05
CA LYS A 71 16.23 7.37 2.59
C LYS A 71 15.14 6.53 1.93
N SER A 72 13.98 7.14 1.68
CA SER A 72 12.87 6.46 1.01
C SER A 72 13.01 6.45 -0.52
N SER A 73 13.66 7.48 -1.07
CA SER A 73 13.64 7.75 -2.52
C SER A 73 14.77 7.10 -3.31
N TYR A 74 15.97 6.88 -2.75
CA TYR A 74 17.07 6.24 -3.46
C TYR A 74 17.71 5.08 -2.71
N ASN A 75 17.43 3.87 -3.21
CA ASN A 75 17.94 2.62 -2.65
C ASN A 75 18.74 1.82 -3.67
N VAL A 76 19.78 1.14 -3.18
CA VAL A 76 20.66 0.29 -3.99
C VAL A 76 20.36 -1.18 -3.70
N ILE A 77 20.15 -1.95 -4.76
CA ILE A 77 19.91 -3.38 -4.67
C ILE A 77 21.16 -4.08 -4.16
N LEU A 78 20.98 -4.95 -3.18
CA LEU A 78 22.04 -5.80 -2.64
C LEU A 78 21.89 -7.24 -3.16
N ASN A 79 20.67 -7.79 -3.02
CA ASN A 79 20.31 -9.15 -3.39
C ASN A 79 18.93 -9.15 -4.06
N GLU A 80 18.53 -10.29 -4.66
CA GLU A 80 17.20 -10.44 -5.27
C GLU A 80 16.05 -10.24 -4.26
N GLY A 81 16.20 -10.74 -3.02
CA GLY A 81 15.23 -10.51 -1.95
C GLY A 81 15.05 -9.02 -1.65
N HIS A 82 16.16 -8.29 -1.48
CA HIS A 82 16.13 -6.84 -1.26
C HIS A 82 15.49 -6.09 -2.43
N PHE A 83 15.71 -6.53 -3.68
CA PHE A 83 15.03 -5.93 -4.82
C PHE A 83 13.51 -6.13 -4.75
N LYS A 84 13.03 -7.33 -4.39
CA LYS A 84 11.60 -7.59 -4.19
C LYS A 84 11.03 -6.70 -3.11
N ASP A 85 11.71 -6.54 -1.99
CA ASP A 85 11.29 -5.67 -0.90
C ASP A 85 11.17 -4.22 -1.38
N LEU A 86 12.22 -3.68 -2.03
CA LEU A 86 12.21 -2.32 -2.57
C LEU A 86 11.14 -2.08 -3.64
N PHE A 87 10.81 -3.10 -4.42
CA PHE A 87 9.76 -3.05 -5.42
C PHE A 87 8.37 -3.07 -4.76
N MET A 88 8.17 -3.91 -3.75
CA MET A 88 6.92 -3.97 -2.97
C MET A 88 6.69 -2.69 -2.17
N ASP A 89 7.76 -2.06 -1.65
CA ASP A 89 7.70 -0.75 -1.02
C ASP A 89 7.23 0.36 -1.98
N ALA A 90 7.32 0.17 -3.30
CA ALA A 90 6.81 1.13 -4.28
C ALA A 90 5.32 0.94 -4.57
N VAL A 91 4.71 -0.16 -4.12
CA VAL A 91 3.27 -0.42 -4.23
C VAL A 91 2.48 0.35 -3.18
N THR A 92 3.06 0.53 -1.98
CA THR A 92 2.44 1.34 -0.93
C THR A 92 2.43 2.81 -1.34
N PRO A 93 1.27 3.49 -1.32
CA PRO A 93 1.19 4.89 -1.71
C PRO A 93 2.04 5.74 -0.78
N LEU A 94 2.80 6.68 -1.35
CA LEU A 94 3.63 7.58 -0.56
C LEU A 94 2.76 8.46 0.32
N ALA A 95 3.16 8.61 1.58
CA ALA A 95 2.54 9.59 2.47
C ALA A 95 2.71 11.00 1.87
N PHE A 96 1.63 11.77 1.82
CA PHE A 96 1.68 13.15 1.36
C PHE A 96 2.69 13.94 2.21
N THR A 97 3.62 14.64 1.56
CA THR A 97 4.50 15.59 2.24
C THR A 97 3.67 16.73 2.81
N LYS A 98 3.78 16.95 4.13
CA LYS A 98 3.00 17.94 4.89
C LYS A 98 3.07 19.36 4.33
N ASP A 99 4.18 19.70 3.66
CA ASP A 99 4.36 20.99 2.98
C ASP A 99 3.34 21.26 1.85
N GLY A 100 2.79 20.20 1.26
CA GLY A 100 1.76 20.30 0.22
C GLY A 100 0.34 20.44 0.76
N SER A 101 0.08 19.97 1.98
CA SER A 101 -1.24 20.00 2.64
C SER A 101 -1.46 21.26 3.48
N GLU A 102 -0.44 21.75 4.17
CA GLU A 102 -0.58 22.97 5.01
C GLU A 102 -0.73 24.25 4.17
N LYS A 103 -0.22 24.27 2.93
CA LYS A 103 -0.30 25.43 2.03
C LYS A 103 -1.48 25.40 1.06
N LYS A 104 -2.28 24.32 1.02
CA LYS A 104 -3.49 24.24 0.18
C LYS A 104 -4.73 24.23 1.07
N ASN A 105 -5.36 25.39 1.22
CA ASN A 105 -6.70 25.57 1.79
C ASN A 105 -7.81 24.94 0.91
N GLY A 106 -7.68 23.67 0.51
CA GLY A 106 -8.71 23.02 -0.29
C GLY A 106 -8.38 21.60 -0.70
N TYR A 107 -9.26 20.67 -0.32
CA TYR A 107 -9.35 19.35 -0.94
C TYR A 107 -10.05 19.51 -2.30
N THR A 108 -9.51 18.89 -3.35
CA THR A 108 -10.17 18.89 -4.66
C THR A 108 -11.22 17.77 -4.65
N LEU A 109 -12.50 18.15 -4.69
CA LEU A 109 -13.58 17.17 -4.81
C LEU A 109 -13.67 16.68 -6.25
N VAL A 110 -13.40 15.40 -6.47
CA VAL A 110 -13.48 14.75 -7.77
C VAL A 110 -14.81 14.04 -7.92
N LYS A 111 -15.53 14.29 -9.01
CA LYS A 111 -16.75 13.54 -9.34
C LYS A 111 -16.36 12.16 -9.87
N MET A 112 -16.82 11.10 -9.21
CA MET A 112 -16.67 9.71 -9.67
C MET A 112 -18.04 9.10 -9.97
N GLY A 113 -18.09 8.18 -10.93
CA GLY A 113 -19.28 7.42 -11.29
C GLY A 113 -19.18 5.97 -10.80
N PHE A 114 -20.22 5.51 -10.11
CA PHE A 114 -20.39 4.10 -9.73
C PHE A 114 -21.38 3.45 -10.69
N PRO A 115 -20.91 2.75 -11.73
CA PRO A 115 -21.78 2.19 -12.75
C PRO A 115 -22.44 0.89 -12.24
N LYS A 116 -23.65 0.62 -12.75
CA LYS A 116 -24.35 -0.65 -12.51
C LYS A 116 -23.89 -1.69 -13.53
N ARG A 117 -23.63 -2.92 -13.06
CA ARG A 117 -23.37 -4.06 -13.94
C ARG A 117 -24.68 -4.57 -14.54
N VAL A 118 -24.70 -4.75 -15.86
CA VAL A 118 -25.84 -5.27 -16.61
C VAL A 118 -25.40 -6.45 -17.45
N MET A 119 -26.25 -7.47 -17.52
CA MET A 119 -26.12 -8.62 -18.41
C MET A 119 -27.39 -8.71 -19.24
N GLU A 120 -27.23 -8.94 -20.54
CA GLU A 120 -28.31 -8.97 -21.52
C GLU A 120 -28.29 -10.29 -22.29
N ALA A 121 -29.46 -10.76 -22.71
CA ALA A 121 -29.58 -11.99 -23.47
C ALA A 121 -29.07 -11.84 -24.91
N SER A 122 -29.26 -10.67 -25.51
CA SER A 122 -28.75 -10.31 -26.84
C SER A 122 -27.47 -9.48 -26.73
N PRO A 123 -26.47 -9.69 -27.61
CA PRO A 123 -25.25 -8.92 -27.58
C PRO A 123 -25.52 -7.47 -27.98
N THR A 124 -24.93 -6.53 -27.25
CA THR A 124 -25.01 -5.09 -27.52
C THR A 124 -23.63 -4.48 -27.73
N LEU A 125 -23.59 -3.30 -28.34
CA LEU A 125 -22.34 -2.64 -28.65
C LEU A 125 -21.69 -2.02 -27.40
N CYS A 126 -20.41 -2.31 -27.18
CA CYS A 126 -19.60 -1.60 -26.20
C CYS A 126 -19.12 -0.25 -26.76
N SER A 127 -19.33 0.84 -26.02
CA SER A 127 -18.91 2.19 -26.43
C SER A 127 -17.39 2.39 -26.45
N CYS A 128 -16.60 1.50 -25.83
CA CYS A 128 -15.13 1.61 -25.80
C CYS A 128 -14.46 1.08 -27.06
N HIS A 129 -14.96 -0.03 -27.61
CA HIS A 129 -14.28 -0.79 -28.68
C HIS A 129 -15.17 -1.04 -29.90
N SER A 130 -16.44 -0.63 -29.84
CA SER A 130 -17.45 -0.96 -30.86
C SER A 130 -17.56 -2.46 -31.14
N LYS A 131 -17.37 -3.28 -30.09
CA LYS A 131 -17.50 -4.75 -30.16
C LYS A 131 -18.78 -5.19 -29.45
N LEU A 132 -19.38 -6.24 -29.97
CA LEU A 132 -20.54 -6.90 -29.40
C LEU A 132 -20.16 -7.61 -28.09
N VAL A 133 -20.87 -7.30 -27.01
CA VAL A 133 -20.68 -7.88 -25.68
C VAL A 133 -22.03 -8.24 -25.07
N TYR A 134 -22.08 -9.31 -24.27
CA TYR A 134 -23.29 -9.75 -23.57
C TYR A 134 -23.52 -9.03 -22.22
N GLY A 135 -22.58 -8.19 -21.80
CA GLY A 135 -22.66 -7.50 -20.54
C GLY A 135 -21.64 -6.39 -20.44
N GLY A 136 -21.87 -5.51 -19.47
CA GLY A 136 -21.02 -4.38 -19.22
C GLY A 136 -21.50 -3.53 -18.06
N TYR A 137 -20.96 -2.34 -17.98
CA TYR A 137 -21.20 -1.35 -16.95
C TYR A 137 -21.83 -0.12 -17.60
N ILE A 138 -22.95 0.34 -17.05
CA ILE A 138 -23.67 1.51 -17.56
C ILE A 138 -23.19 2.75 -16.80
N CYS A 139 -22.69 3.74 -17.54
CA CYS A 139 -22.29 5.02 -16.98
C CYS A 139 -23.49 5.75 -16.34
N PRO A 140 -23.43 6.19 -15.08
CA PRO A 140 -24.56 6.83 -14.41
C PRO A 140 -24.87 8.24 -14.94
N ARG A 141 -23.99 8.84 -15.75
CA ARG A 141 -24.17 10.20 -16.29
C ARG A 141 -24.74 10.20 -17.71
N CYS A 142 -24.20 9.39 -18.60
CA CYS A 142 -24.54 9.40 -20.03
C CYS A 142 -25.06 8.05 -20.54
N GLU A 143 -25.24 7.07 -19.65
CA GLU A 143 -25.78 5.74 -19.97
C GLU A 143 -24.96 4.91 -20.98
N ALA A 144 -23.77 5.38 -21.35
CA ALA A 144 -22.85 4.65 -22.20
C ALA A 144 -22.43 3.32 -21.56
N LYS A 145 -22.37 2.27 -22.38
CA LYS A 145 -21.99 0.92 -21.97
C LYS A 145 -20.49 0.70 -22.13
N VAL A 146 -19.83 0.37 -21.03
CA VAL A 146 -18.39 0.14 -20.94
C VAL A 146 -18.12 -1.30 -20.51
N CYS A 147 -17.10 -1.95 -21.08
CA CYS A 147 -16.84 -3.37 -20.82
C CYS A 147 -16.06 -3.64 -19.52
N LEU A 148 -15.15 -2.75 -19.13
CA LEU A 148 -14.19 -2.96 -18.03
C LEU A 148 -14.11 -1.72 -17.14
N LEU A 149 -13.81 -1.93 -15.87
CA LEU A 149 -13.53 -0.90 -14.89
C LEU A 149 -12.20 -1.22 -14.20
N PRO A 150 -11.45 -0.23 -13.72
CA PRO A 150 -11.72 1.21 -13.74
C PRO A 150 -11.33 1.87 -15.07
N THR A 151 -12.18 2.76 -15.60
CA THR A 151 -11.90 3.48 -16.86
C THR A 151 -12.57 4.86 -16.88
N LEU A 152 -12.04 5.79 -17.67
CA LEU A 152 -12.76 7.00 -18.05
C LEU A 152 -13.88 6.65 -19.03
N CYS A 153 -15.07 7.21 -18.83
CA CYS A 153 -16.18 7.02 -19.76
C CYS A 153 -15.87 7.70 -21.12
N PRO A 154 -15.92 6.98 -22.26
CA PRO A 154 -15.58 7.55 -23.57
C PRO A 154 -16.55 8.65 -24.04
N CYS A 155 -17.74 8.76 -23.45
CA CYS A 155 -18.77 9.71 -23.87
C CYS A 155 -18.81 10.99 -23.01
N CYS A 156 -18.49 10.91 -21.72
CA CYS A 156 -18.63 12.05 -20.79
C CYS A 156 -17.41 12.29 -19.90
N GLU A 157 -16.33 11.52 -20.10
CA GLU A 157 -15.04 11.59 -19.39
C GLU A 157 -15.13 11.43 -17.86
N LEU A 158 -16.27 10.99 -17.34
CA LEU A 158 -16.43 10.68 -15.92
C LEU A 158 -15.62 9.41 -15.59
N MET A 159 -14.81 9.46 -14.53
CA MET A 159 -14.10 8.29 -14.03
C MET A 159 -15.10 7.27 -13.47
N LEU A 160 -15.13 6.08 -14.06
CA LEU A 160 -15.99 4.98 -13.64
C LEU A 160 -15.20 3.99 -12.79
N ILE A 161 -15.66 3.76 -11.56
CA ILE A 161 -15.01 2.89 -10.59
C ILE A 161 -16.06 2.14 -9.76
N LEU A 162 -15.70 0.96 -9.26
CA LEU A 162 -16.52 0.22 -8.30
C LEU A 162 -16.17 0.64 -6.87
N SER A 163 -17.14 0.58 -5.96
CA SER A 163 -16.91 0.79 -4.53
C SER A 163 -15.84 -0.14 -3.97
N THR A 164 -15.74 -1.37 -4.49
CA THR A 164 -14.72 -2.36 -4.10
C THR A 164 -13.30 -1.94 -4.44
N HIS A 165 -13.09 -1.17 -5.51
CA HIS A 165 -11.76 -0.67 -5.86
C HIS A 165 -11.28 0.38 -4.86
N LEU A 166 -12.19 1.26 -4.39
CA LEU A 166 -11.88 2.23 -3.33
C LEU A 166 -11.69 1.54 -1.98
N ALA A 167 -12.53 0.57 -1.65
CA ALA A 167 -12.43 -0.21 -0.42
C ALA A 167 -11.08 -0.94 -0.33
N ARG A 168 -10.53 -1.40 -1.45
CA ARG A 168 -9.19 -2.02 -1.47
C ARG A 168 -8.12 -1.06 -0.97
N SER A 169 -8.21 0.23 -1.24
CA SER A 169 -7.22 1.21 -0.78
C SER A 169 -7.38 1.62 0.69
N TYR A 170 -8.44 1.18 1.37
CA TYR A 170 -8.78 1.61 2.73
C TYR A 170 -7.70 1.28 3.76
N HIS A 171 -7.03 0.12 3.64
CA HIS A 171 -5.96 -0.30 4.55
C HIS A 171 -4.72 0.60 4.49
N HIS A 172 -4.48 1.31 3.39
CA HIS A 172 -3.41 2.32 3.33
C HIS A 172 -3.81 3.65 3.99
N LEU A 173 -5.11 3.97 4.01
CA LEU A 173 -5.63 5.18 4.66
C LEU A 173 -5.71 5.00 6.18
N PHE A 174 -6.09 3.80 6.63
CA PHE A 174 -6.24 3.44 8.03
C PHE A 174 -5.52 2.12 8.30
N PRO A 175 -4.18 2.14 8.39
CA PRO A 175 -3.42 0.93 8.66
C PRO A 175 -3.76 0.38 10.05
N LEU A 176 -3.80 -0.94 10.15
CA LEU A 176 -4.00 -1.62 11.43
C LEU A 176 -2.79 -1.37 12.34
N LYS A 177 -3.06 -1.10 13.62
CA LYS A 177 -2.01 -0.97 14.63
C LYS A 177 -1.37 -2.32 14.89
N LEU A 178 -0.04 -2.33 14.96
CA LEU A 178 0.74 -3.51 15.34
C LEU A 178 0.28 -4.06 16.68
N PHE A 179 0.14 -5.38 16.76
CA PHE A 179 -0.17 -6.05 18.01
C PHE A 179 1.07 -6.04 18.93
N LEU A 180 0.82 -5.90 20.23
CA LEU A 180 1.88 -5.87 21.22
C LEU A 180 2.21 -7.29 21.68
N GLU A 181 3.49 -7.65 21.66
CA GLU A 181 3.95 -8.91 22.23
C GLU A 181 3.69 -8.93 23.74
N VAL A 182 2.98 -9.95 24.21
CA VAL A 182 2.70 -10.14 25.65
C VAL A 182 3.94 -10.73 26.31
N PRO A 183 4.45 -10.17 27.42
CA PRO A 183 5.62 -10.74 28.10
C PRO A 183 5.31 -12.11 28.72
N VAL A 184 6.35 -12.87 29.06
CA VAL A 184 6.20 -14.16 29.74
C VAL A 184 5.67 -13.95 31.16
N SER A 185 4.53 -14.57 31.49
CA SER A 185 3.90 -14.53 32.81
C SER A 185 3.50 -15.93 33.28
N GLU A 186 3.29 -16.07 34.59
CA GLU A 186 2.89 -17.35 35.22
C GLU A 186 1.44 -17.72 34.90
N LYS A 187 0.59 -16.70 34.73
CA LYS A 187 -0.83 -16.85 34.41
C LYS A 187 -1.17 -15.92 33.26
N TYR A 188 -1.97 -16.46 32.34
CA TYR A 188 -2.54 -15.74 31.22
C TYR A 188 -4.07 -15.75 31.34
N GLU A 189 -4.71 -14.70 30.83
CA GLU A 189 -6.17 -14.61 30.80
C GLU A 189 -6.76 -15.58 29.77
N THR A 190 -6.05 -15.80 28.66
CA THR A 190 -6.49 -16.69 27.59
C THR A 190 -5.51 -17.84 27.37
N SER A 191 -6.07 -19.00 27.02
CA SER A 191 -5.31 -20.22 26.71
C SER A 191 -5.29 -20.56 25.23
N GLU A 192 -6.08 -19.86 24.41
CA GLU A 192 -6.31 -20.15 22.99
C GLU A 192 -6.29 -18.86 22.18
N CYS A 193 -5.76 -18.94 20.96
CA CYS A 193 -5.77 -17.84 20.01
C CYS A 193 -7.20 -17.49 19.58
N PHE A 194 -7.57 -16.21 19.62
CA PHE A 194 -8.91 -15.77 19.22
C PHE A 194 -9.23 -16.08 17.74
N GLY A 195 -8.23 -16.06 16.86
CA GLY A 195 -8.41 -16.27 15.42
C GLY A 195 -8.51 -17.75 15.03
N CYS A 196 -7.49 -18.54 15.37
CA CYS A 196 -7.37 -19.94 14.94
C CYS A 196 -7.64 -20.98 16.02
N GLN A 197 -7.92 -20.56 17.27
CA GLN A 197 -8.18 -21.43 18.42
C GLN A 197 -7.01 -22.39 18.77
N VAL A 198 -5.82 -22.13 18.25
CA VAL A 198 -4.61 -22.86 18.63
C VAL A 198 -4.28 -22.56 20.10
N LYS A 199 -4.01 -23.62 20.87
CA LYS A 199 -3.63 -23.51 22.29
C LYS A 199 -2.26 -22.88 22.44
N PHE A 200 -2.16 -21.88 23.31
CA PHE A 200 -0.90 -21.24 23.63
C PHE A 200 -0.05 -22.10 24.58
N PRO A 201 1.29 -21.93 24.56
CA PRO A 201 2.16 -22.58 25.53
C PRO A 201 1.83 -22.12 26.96
N PRO A 202 1.93 -23.02 27.97
CA PRO A 202 1.63 -22.69 29.35
C PRO A 202 2.59 -21.63 29.91
N GLY A 203 2.14 -20.87 30.90
CA GLY A 203 2.98 -19.91 31.62
C GLY A 203 4.12 -20.58 32.36
N VAL A 204 5.28 -19.91 32.39
CA VAL A 204 6.49 -20.41 33.05
C VAL A 204 6.88 -19.43 34.16
N SER A 205 7.10 -19.92 35.37
CA SER A 205 7.62 -19.12 36.48
C SER A 205 9.06 -18.69 36.21
N LEU A 206 9.39 -17.45 36.58
CA LEU A 206 10.74 -16.88 36.45
C LEU A 206 11.81 -17.72 37.19
N LYS A 207 11.42 -18.48 38.22
CA LYS A 207 12.32 -19.38 38.99
C LYS A 207 12.74 -20.63 38.22
N ASP A 208 11.95 -21.08 37.23
CA ASP A 208 12.28 -22.25 36.41
C ASP A 208 13.13 -21.89 35.19
N LYS A 209 13.27 -20.59 34.85
CA LYS A 209 14.12 -20.14 33.74
C LYS A 209 15.59 -20.52 33.95
N ASP A 210 16.07 -20.56 35.19
CA ASP A 210 17.47 -20.88 35.51
C ASP A 210 17.74 -22.41 35.48
N LEU A 211 16.72 -23.25 35.67
CA LEU A 211 16.86 -24.72 35.64
C LEU A 211 16.80 -25.31 34.21
N ILE A 212 16.19 -24.60 33.26
CA ILE A 212 15.93 -25.08 31.89
C ILE A 212 17.07 -24.70 30.90
N VAL A 213 18.18 -24.12 31.39
CA VAL A 213 19.31 -23.66 30.55
C VAL A 213 19.95 -24.79 29.72
N ASN A 214 19.73 -26.06 30.08
CA ASN A 214 20.49 -27.19 29.54
C ASN A 214 19.76 -28.22 28.65
N LYS A 215 18.51 -28.03 28.17
CA LYS A 215 17.96 -29.03 27.21
C LYS A 215 17.08 -28.59 26.04
N ARG A 216 16.46 -27.40 25.97
CA ARG A 216 15.72 -26.94 24.76
C ARG A 216 15.72 -25.41 24.63
N LYS A 217 16.77 -24.86 24.03
CA LYS A 217 17.15 -23.43 24.09
C LYS A 217 16.35 -22.43 23.22
N LYS A 218 15.17 -22.76 22.69
CA LYS A 218 14.43 -21.82 21.81
C LYS A 218 12.93 -21.65 22.05
N GLU A 219 12.26 -22.57 22.75
CA GLU A 219 10.78 -22.55 22.83
C GLU A 219 10.21 -21.68 23.96
N PHE A 220 11.03 -21.19 24.89
CA PHE A 220 10.55 -20.54 26.13
C PHE A 220 10.94 -19.07 26.32
N HIS A 221 11.50 -18.43 25.28
CA HIS A 221 11.89 -17.02 25.39
C HIS A 221 10.72 -16.05 25.17
N THR A 222 9.68 -16.46 24.44
CA THR A 222 8.53 -15.61 24.11
C THR A 222 7.24 -16.29 24.56
N SER A 223 6.23 -15.50 24.93
CA SER A 223 4.92 -16.03 25.30
C SER A 223 4.13 -16.58 24.09
N SER A 224 4.61 -16.31 22.86
CA SER A 224 3.94 -16.56 21.58
C SER A 224 2.55 -15.94 21.46
N ARG A 225 2.28 -14.88 22.23
CA ARG A 225 0.99 -14.16 22.29
C ARG A 225 1.17 -12.71 21.85
N TYR A 226 0.28 -12.27 20.97
CA TYR A 226 0.23 -10.92 20.44
C TYR A 226 -1.15 -10.33 20.73
N LYS A 227 -1.18 -9.18 21.41
CA LYS A 227 -2.40 -8.55 21.90
C LYS A 227 -2.74 -7.32 21.08
N CYS A 228 -3.98 -7.27 20.59
CA CYS A 228 -4.52 -6.08 19.94
C CYS A 228 -4.79 -4.97 20.98
N THR A 229 -4.34 -3.74 20.72
CA THR A 229 -4.50 -2.60 21.64
C THR A 229 -5.95 -2.13 21.79
N ASP A 230 -6.78 -2.38 20.78
CA ASP A 230 -8.11 -1.79 20.70
C ASP A 230 -9.19 -2.74 21.27
N CYS A 231 -9.12 -4.04 20.92
CA CYS A 231 -10.07 -5.03 21.43
C CYS A 231 -9.53 -5.91 22.57
N ASN A 232 -8.24 -5.80 22.92
CA ASN A 232 -7.56 -6.57 23.97
C ASN A 232 -7.58 -8.10 23.80
N LYS A 233 -7.94 -8.62 22.62
CA LYS A 233 -7.88 -10.05 22.30
C LYS A 233 -6.46 -10.49 21.94
N GLU A 234 -6.14 -11.74 22.24
CA GLU A 234 -4.82 -12.35 22.02
C GLU A 234 -4.82 -13.25 20.77
N PHE A 235 -3.74 -13.16 19.99
CA PHE A 235 -3.50 -13.88 18.74
C PHE A 235 -2.14 -14.57 18.76
N CYS A 236 -1.99 -15.66 17.99
CA CYS A 236 -0.68 -16.27 17.74
C CYS A 236 0.08 -15.52 16.63
N VAL A 237 1.38 -15.83 16.47
CA VAL A 237 2.25 -15.23 15.44
C VAL A 237 1.64 -15.35 14.03
N ASP A 238 1.15 -16.54 13.67
CA ASP A 238 0.61 -16.78 12.32
C ASP A 238 -0.65 -15.96 12.05
N CYS A 239 -1.53 -15.84 13.06
CA CYS A 239 -2.69 -14.98 12.97
C CYS A 239 -2.31 -13.50 12.91
N ASP A 240 -1.29 -13.09 13.67
CA ASP A 240 -0.78 -11.71 13.65
C ASP A 240 -0.28 -11.34 12.24
N ILE A 241 0.57 -12.17 11.64
CA ILE A 241 1.09 -11.97 10.27
C ILE A 241 -0.08 -11.96 9.26
N PHE A 242 -0.98 -12.94 9.32
CA PHE A 242 -2.10 -13.02 8.39
C PHE A 242 -3.04 -11.80 8.48
N ILE A 243 -3.27 -11.31 9.69
CA ILE A 243 -4.09 -10.12 9.94
C ILE A 243 -3.41 -8.87 9.36
N HIS A 244 -2.09 -8.72 9.54
CA HIS A 244 -1.38 -7.52 9.08
C HIS A 244 -1.08 -7.52 7.57
N ASP A 245 -0.83 -8.68 6.97
CA ASP A 245 -0.41 -8.79 5.57
C ASP A 245 -1.57 -9.03 4.59
N VAL A 246 -2.63 -9.72 5.02
CA VAL A 246 -3.71 -10.17 4.13
C VAL A 246 -5.06 -9.58 4.52
N LEU A 247 -5.47 -9.70 5.78
CA LEU A 247 -6.82 -9.30 6.21
C LEU A 247 -6.93 -7.77 6.38
N HIS A 248 -5.84 -7.14 6.80
CA HIS A 248 -5.71 -5.73 7.21
C HIS A 248 -6.77 -5.22 8.19
N ASN A 249 -7.44 -6.13 8.89
CA ASN A 249 -8.50 -5.85 9.85
C ASN A 249 -8.34 -6.80 11.04
N CYS A 250 -8.62 -6.33 12.26
CA CYS A 250 -8.60 -7.20 13.42
C CYS A 250 -9.98 -7.88 13.59
N PRO A 251 -10.09 -9.22 13.51
CA PRO A 251 -11.36 -9.94 13.73
C PRO A 251 -11.97 -9.64 15.11
N GLY A 252 -11.10 -9.35 16.08
CA GLY A 252 -11.49 -9.00 17.43
C GLY A 252 -12.20 -7.65 17.55
N CYS A 253 -11.77 -6.66 16.78
CA CYS A 253 -12.41 -5.34 16.71
C CYS A 253 -13.76 -5.44 15.98
N GLU A 254 -13.77 -6.08 14.81
CA GLU A 254 -14.98 -6.23 13.98
C GLU A 254 -16.11 -7.00 14.68
N SER A 255 -15.78 -8.02 15.47
CA SER A 255 -16.78 -8.77 16.26
C SER A 255 -17.41 -7.97 17.39
N ASN A 256 -16.77 -6.90 17.87
CA ASN A 256 -17.28 -6.07 18.96
C ASN A 256 -18.09 -4.85 18.47
N VAL A 257 -18.11 -4.56 17.16
CA VAL A 257 -18.82 -3.39 16.58
C VAL A 257 -20.34 -3.44 16.83
N TYR A 258 -20.91 -4.62 17.07
CA TYR A 258 -22.35 -4.79 17.35
C TYR A 258 -22.74 -4.76 18.85
N ARG A 259 -21.83 -4.36 19.75
CA ARG A 259 -22.10 -4.32 21.21
C ARG A 259 -22.29 -2.92 21.81
N SER A 260 -22.51 -1.90 21.00
CA SER A 260 -22.92 -0.55 21.44
C SER A 260 -24.32 -0.21 20.96
#